data_AF-Q14MF3-F1
#
_entry.id   AF-Q14MF3-F1
#
_cell.length_a   1.000
_cell.length_b   1.000
_cell.length_c   1.000
_cell.angle_alpha   90.00
_cell.angle_beta   90.00
_cell.angle_gamma   90.00
#
_symmetry.space_group_name_H-M   'P 1'
#
loop_
_entity.id
_entity.type
_entity.pdbx_description
1 polymer ?
#
loop_
_entity_poly.entity_id
_entity_poly.type
_entity_poly.pdbx_seq_one_letter_code
_entity_poly.pdbx_strand_id
1 'polypeptide(L)'
;MVTNLTDNSVDIKSDIPNDILEAVLANSAIQGKLSPNQLALLEAVNTDRNLILRINGSVNKTPGETSNLQLVILADKSSLYKGTTQFSLKVKWTV
;
A
#
# COMPACT_ATOMS: atom_id res chain seq x y z
N MET A 1 -4.88 12.91 3.26
CA MET A 1 -5.86 12.06 3.99
C MET A 1 -5.22 10.69 4.21
N VAL A 2 -5.41 10.08 5.37
CA VAL A 2 -4.89 8.72 5.66
C VAL A 2 -6.06 7.75 5.67
N THR A 3 -5.98 6.70 4.86
CA THR A 3 -6.94 5.60 4.86
C THR A 3 -6.44 4.50 5.77
N ASN A 4 -7.25 4.09 6.75
CA ASN A 4 -6.87 3.02 7.66
C ASN A 4 -7.34 1.66 7.13
N LEU A 5 -6.40 0.73 6.91
CA LEU A 5 -6.64 -0.63 6.44
C LEU A 5 -6.09 -1.69 7.42
N THR A 6 -5.75 -1.31 8.66
CA THR A 6 -5.04 -2.18 9.63
C THR A 6 -5.87 -3.32 10.23
N ASP A 7 -7.18 -3.37 9.95
CA ASP A 7 -8.05 -4.42 10.47
C ASP A 7 -7.76 -5.79 9.83
N ASN A 8 -7.18 -5.80 8.62
CA ASN A 8 -6.76 -7.00 7.92
C ASN A 8 -5.23 -6.99 7.75
N SER A 9 -4.60 -8.15 7.92
CA SER A 9 -3.18 -8.30 7.59
C SER A 9 -3.00 -8.62 6.11
N VAL A 10 -2.01 -7.98 5.50
CA VAL A 10 -1.51 -8.36 4.17
C VAL A 10 -0.33 -9.30 4.37
N ASP A 11 -0.46 -10.52 3.85
CA ASP A 11 0.64 -11.46 3.82
C ASP A 11 1.69 -10.98 2.81
N ILE A 12 2.93 -10.84 3.26
CA ILE A 12 4.05 -10.36 2.45
C ILE A 12 5.24 -11.33 2.54
N LYS A 13 6.02 -11.37 1.46
CA LYS A 13 7.29 -12.10 1.35
C LYS A 13 8.46 -11.19 0.97
N SER A 14 8.17 -9.91 0.78
CA SER A 14 9.09 -8.87 0.33
C SER A 14 8.70 -7.55 1.00
N ASP A 15 9.69 -6.74 1.34
CA ASP A 15 9.53 -5.37 1.85
C ASP A 15 9.78 -4.31 0.77
N ILE A 16 9.82 -4.72 -0.50
CA ILE A 16 9.87 -3.81 -1.64
C ILE A 16 8.49 -3.13 -1.79
N PRO A 17 8.43 -1.80 -2.00
CA PRO A 17 7.17 -1.06 -2.12
C PRO A 17 6.17 -1.65 -3.13
N ASN A 18 6.64 -1.99 -4.32
CA ASN A 18 5.77 -2.53 -5.37
C ASN A 18 5.21 -3.90 -5.01
N ASP A 19 6.02 -4.80 -4.44
CA ASP A 19 5.57 -6.12 -4.01
C ASP A 19 4.51 -6.03 -2.90
N ILE A 20 4.68 -5.07 -1.98
CA ILE A 20 3.67 -4.79 -0.95
C ILE A 20 2.40 -4.22 -1.57
N LEU A 21 2.50 -3.30 -2.54
CA LEU A 21 1.34 -2.79 -3.27
C LEU A 21 0.59 -3.92 -4.01
N GLU A 22 1.29 -4.83 -4.66
CA GLU A 22 0.68 -5.98 -5.32
C GLU A 22 -0.06 -6.88 -4.32
N ALA A 23 0.55 -7.15 -3.16
CA ALA A 23 -0.10 -7.93 -2.09
C ALA A 23 -1.34 -7.22 -1.53
N VAL A 24 -1.30 -5.88 -1.40
CA VAL A 24 -2.45 -5.05 -1.01
C VAL A 24 -3.57 -5.15 -2.04
N LEU A 25 -3.25 -5.02 -3.33
CA LEU A 25 -4.21 -5.13 -4.42
C LEU A 25 -4.79 -6.54 -4.56
N ALA A 26 -4.03 -7.59 -4.22
CA ALA A 26 -4.53 -8.97 -4.23
C ALA A 26 -5.41 -9.32 -3.02
N ASN A 27 -5.42 -8.50 -1.96
CA ASN A 27 -6.18 -8.76 -0.75
C ASN A 27 -7.63 -8.28 -0.88
N SER A 28 -8.57 -9.22 -1.10
CA SER A 28 -10.00 -8.92 -1.28
C SER A 28 -10.65 -8.20 -0.10
N ALA A 29 -10.19 -8.46 1.13
CA ALA A 29 -10.69 -7.79 2.33
C ALA A 29 -10.23 -6.33 2.42
N ILE A 30 -9.11 -5.98 1.78
CA ILE A 30 -8.70 -4.59 1.58
C ILE A 30 -9.47 -3.96 0.42
N GLN A 31 -9.59 -4.63 -0.73
CA GLN A 31 -10.30 -4.08 -1.89
C GLN A 31 -11.72 -3.61 -1.53
N GLY A 32 -12.46 -4.37 -0.71
CA GLY A 32 -13.80 -3.99 -0.25
C GLY A 32 -13.88 -2.74 0.64
N LYS A 33 -12.74 -2.20 1.11
CA LYS A 33 -12.66 -0.97 1.92
C LYS A 33 -12.21 0.25 1.12
N LEU A 34 -11.76 0.07 -0.11
CA LEU A 34 -11.27 1.15 -0.96
C LEU A 34 -12.44 1.77 -1.74
N SER A 35 -12.49 3.10 -1.76
CA SER A 35 -13.32 3.81 -2.75
C SER A 35 -12.76 3.58 -4.17
N PRO A 36 -13.59 3.72 -5.22
CA PRO A 36 -13.14 3.56 -6.60
C PRO A 36 -11.92 4.44 -6.95
N ASN A 37 -11.87 5.68 -6.45
CA ASN A 37 -10.75 6.59 -6.69
C ASN A 37 -9.44 6.14 -6.01
N GLN A 38 -9.54 5.51 -4.83
CA GLN A 38 -8.37 4.99 -4.13
C GLN A 38 -7.83 3.74 -4.79
N LEU A 39 -8.72 2.85 -5.25
CA LEU A 39 -8.34 1.68 -6.00
C LEU A 39 -7.65 2.08 -7.32
N ALA A 40 -8.26 3.00 -8.08
CA ALA A 40 -7.68 3.53 -9.31
C ALA A 40 -6.31 4.19 -9.08
N LEU A 41 -6.14 4.93 -7.97
CA LEU A 41 -4.85 5.50 -7.60
C LEU A 41 -3.80 4.41 -7.34
N LEU A 42 -4.13 3.38 -6.56
CA LEU A 42 -3.23 2.26 -6.25
C LEU A 42 -2.83 1.49 -7.51
N GLU A 43 -3.77 1.24 -8.43
CA GLU A 43 -3.50 0.60 -9.72
C GLU A 43 -2.64 1.48 -10.63
N ALA A 44 -2.87 2.80 -10.62
CA ALA A 44 -2.12 3.74 -11.44
C ALA A 44 -0.63 3.85 -11.04
N VAL A 45 -0.27 3.58 -9.79
CA VAL A 45 1.14 3.63 -9.33
C VAL A 45 2.06 2.75 -10.17
N ASN A 46 1.56 1.63 -10.67
CA ASN A 46 2.34 0.70 -11.50
C ASN A 46 2.54 1.17 -12.95
N THR A 47 1.80 2.19 -13.40
CA THR A 47 1.77 2.61 -14.81
C THR A 47 2.14 4.09 -15.01
N ASP A 48 1.76 4.96 -14.07
CA ASP A 48 2.09 6.39 -14.09
C ASP A 48 3.43 6.65 -13.38
N ARG A 49 4.47 6.91 -14.18
CA ARG A 49 5.82 7.24 -13.69
C ARG A 49 5.90 8.54 -12.87
N ASN A 50 4.84 9.34 -12.87
CA ASN A 50 4.76 10.55 -12.07
C ASN A 50 4.23 10.30 -10.65
N LEU A 51 3.78 9.08 -10.36
CA LEU A 51 3.43 8.63 -9.01
C LEU A 51 4.65 7.98 -8.36
N ILE A 52 5.00 8.44 -7.16
CA ILE A 52 6.10 7.87 -6.39
C ILE A 52 5.51 7.10 -5.23
N LEU A 53 5.80 5.79 -5.18
CA LEU A 53 5.45 4.91 -4.09
C LEU A 53 6.57 4.85 -3.05
N ARG A 54 6.22 4.99 -1.78
CA ARG A 54 7.15 4.85 -0.65
C ARG A 54 6.50 4.07 0.48
N ILE A 55 7.31 3.39 1.26
CA ILE A 55 6.89 2.79 2.53
C ILE A 55 7.49 3.61 3.66
N ASN A 56 6.65 3.98 4.63
CA ASN A 56 7.10 4.46 5.93
C ASN A 56 6.86 3.38 6.98
N GLY A 57 7.89 3.09 7.78
CA GLY A 57 7.88 2.05 8.79
C GLY A 57 8.91 0.96 8.49
N SER A 58 8.99 -0.04 9.36
CA SER A 58 9.92 -1.16 9.23
C SER A 58 9.16 -2.47 9.34
N VAL A 59 9.56 -3.44 8.52
CA VAL A 59 8.98 -4.79 8.52
C VAL A 59 9.76 -5.66 9.49
N ASN A 60 9.06 -6.29 10.43
CA ASN A 60 9.60 -7.41 11.18
C ASN A 60 9.63 -8.65 10.27
N LYS A 61 10.84 -9.15 9.97
CA LYS A 61 11.05 -10.29 9.06
C LYS A 61 11.02 -11.65 9.77
N THR A 62 10.53 -11.70 11.01
CA THR A 62 10.24 -12.97 11.70
C THR A 62 8.94 -13.58 11.13
N PRO A 63 8.95 -14.83 10.64
CA PRO A 63 7.75 -15.48 10.12
C PRO A 63 6.59 -15.47 11.13
N GLY A 64 5.41 -15.11 10.65
CA GLY A 64 4.19 -15.03 11.48
C GLY A 64 4.00 -13.69 12.20
N GLU A 65 5.07 -12.90 12.37
CA GLU A 65 5.00 -11.60 13.03
C GLU A 65 4.33 -10.55 12.13
N THR A 66 3.65 -9.61 12.79
CA THR A 66 2.97 -8.51 12.10
C THR A 66 3.69 -7.18 12.32
N SER A 67 3.55 -6.27 11.36
CA SER A 67 4.11 -4.92 11.41
C SER A 67 3.12 -3.90 10.89
N ASN A 68 3.10 -2.72 11.48
CA ASN A 68 2.32 -1.60 10.98
C ASN A 68 3.21 -0.75 10.07
N LEU A 69 2.72 -0.48 8.86
CA LEU A 69 3.41 0.34 7.87
C LEU A 69 2.45 1.39 7.30
N GLN A 70 3.01 2.37 6.61
CA GLN A 70 2.24 3.25 5.74
C GLN A 70 2.73 3.11 4.31
N LEU A 71 1.79 2.87 3.39
CA LEU A 71 2.01 3.03 1.97
C LEU A 71 1.72 4.47 1.58
N VAL A 72 2.72 5.19 1.08
CA VAL A 72 2.64 6.61 0.75
C VAL A 72 2.77 6.78 -0.74
N ILE A 73 1.82 7.48 -1.36
CA ILE A 73 1.82 7.82 -2.77
C ILE A 73 1.94 9.33 -2.90
N LEU A 74 2.99 9.79 -3.58
CA LEU A 74 3.22 11.18 -3.91
C LEU A 74 2.87 11.40 -5.38
N ALA A 75 1.95 12.34 -5.66
CA ALA A 75 1.39 12.57 -6.99
C ALA A 75 1.69 13.98 -7.55
N ASP A 76 2.73 14.65 -7.07
CA ASP A 76 2.98 16.07 -7.38
C ASP A 76 3.19 16.36 -8.88
N LYS A 77 3.62 15.35 -9.65
CA LYS A 77 3.84 15.45 -11.09
C LYS A 77 2.74 14.81 -11.93
N SER A 78 1.76 14.12 -11.33
CA SER A 78 0.68 13.49 -12.09
C SER A 78 -0.32 14.56 -12.55
N SER A 79 -0.88 14.38 -13.75
CA SER A 79 -1.97 15.23 -14.26
C SER A 79 -3.34 14.79 -13.72
N LEU A 80 -3.49 13.53 -13.32
CA LEU A 80 -4.74 12.92 -12.88
C LEU A 80 -4.88 12.92 -11.36
N TYR A 81 -3.78 12.74 -10.64
CA TYR A 81 -3.75 12.69 -9.18
C TYR A 81 -2.95 13.87 -8.62
N LYS A 82 -3.29 14.32 -7.41
CA LYS A 82 -2.63 15.48 -6.76
C LYS A 82 -2.38 15.22 -5.28
N GLY A 83 -1.23 15.72 -4.82
CA GLY A 83 -0.85 15.73 -3.41
C GLY A 83 -0.33 14.38 -2.91
N THR A 84 -0.44 14.18 -1.60
CA THR A 84 0.03 12.98 -0.90
C THR A 84 -1.15 12.17 -0.36
N THR A 85 -1.20 10.89 -0.71
CA THR A 85 -2.16 9.92 -0.16
C THR A 85 -1.42 8.88 0.65
N GLN A 86 -2.01 8.45 1.77
CA GLN A 86 -1.39 7.47 2.66
C GLN A 86 -2.40 6.38 3.03
N PHE A 87 -1.92 5.14 3.08
CA PHE A 87 -2.68 3.98 3.52
C PHE A 87 -1.96 3.33 4.69
N SER A 88 -2.60 3.27 5.86
CA SER A 88 -2.07 2.53 7.00
C SER A 88 -2.37 1.04 6.84
N LEU A 89 -1.33 0.22 6.86
CA LEU A 89 -1.39 -1.21 6.60
C LEU A 89 -0.89 -1.98 7.81
N LYS A 90 -1.48 -3.16 8.05
CA LYS A 90 -0.87 -4.21 8.85
C LYS A 90 -0.36 -5.27 7.89
N VAL A 91 0.91 -5.60 7.95
CA VAL A 91 1.52 -6.66 7.14
C VAL A 91 1.95 -7.82 8.02
N LYS A 92 1.96 -9.03 7.46
CA LYS A 92 2.45 -10.24 8.13
C LYS A 92 3.53 -10.88 7.27
N TRP A 93 4.69 -11.16 7.87
CA TRP A 93 5.78 -11.81 7.15
C TRP A 93 5.55 -13.31 7.06
N THR A 94 5.63 -13.89 5.86
CA THR A 94 5.17 -15.28 5.59
C THR A 94 6.22 -16.21 4.96
N VAL A 95 7.51 -15.82 4.94
CA VAL A 95 8.56 -16.71 4.41
C VAL A 95 8.61 -18.07 5.10
#